data_AF-A0A7W0EKM1-F1
#
_entry.id   AF-A0A7W0EKM1-F1
#
_cell.length_a   1.000
_cell.length_b   1.000
_cell.length_c   1.000
_cell.angle_alpha   90.00
_cell.angle_beta   90.00
_cell.angle_gamma   90.00
#
_symmetry.space_group_name_H-M   'P 1'
#
loop_
_entity.id
_entity.type
_entity.pdbx_description
1 polymer ?
#
loop_
_entity_poly.entity_id
_entity_poly.type
_entity_poly.pdbx_seq_one_letter_code
_entity_poly.pdbx_strand_id
1 'polypeptide(L)'
;TKANVATALQMVSWGVQVNDYGNAILDDSGNFIKVKGEGVTEEMWLEMVAYAADKGWKGGNYKSLNLPFEPKLMGQPKEIRERMIKRVEDFVYSMLVNIFNAKDTADLAIEAILKANSFDMGPKATMVEDPTEWSEAKIRERAAFLTTDKGPAGDFDD
;
A
#
# COMPACT_ATOMS: atom_id res chain seq x y z
N THR A 1 2.48 1.64 13.43
CA THR A 1 2.74 2.14 12.06
C THR A 1 1.70 1.55 11.13
N LYS A 2 0.93 2.36 10.39
CA LYS A 2 -0.03 1.88 9.38
C LYS A 2 0.76 1.41 8.16
N ALA A 3 0.63 0.15 7.77
CA ALA A 3 1.24 -0.36 6.54
C ALA A 3 0.29 -0.05 5.36
N ASN A 4 0.72 0.82 4.44
CA ASN A 4 -0.04 1.10 3.22
C ASN A 4 0.38 0.11 2.12
N VAL A 5 -0.12 -1.12 2.21
CA VAL A 5 0.38 -2.27 1.43
C VAL A 5 0.17 -2.09 -0.08
N ALA A 6 -0.97 -1.56 -0.54
CA ALA A 6 -1.26 -1.45 -1.97
C ALA A 6 -0.41 -0.38 -2.68
N THR A 7 -0.32 0.83 -2.09
CA THR A 7 0.55 1.90 -2.63
C THR A 7 2.02 1.52 -2.52
N ALA A 8 2.42 0.73 -1.52
CA ALA A 8 3.80 0.27 -1.38
C ALA A 8 4.27 -0.58 -2.57
N LEU A 9 3.50 -1.58 -3.01
CA LEU A 9 3.93 -2.45 -4.12
C LEU A 9 4.10 -1.69 -5.44
N GLN A 10 3.21 -0.73 -5.69
CA GLN A 10 3.33 0.18 -6.83
C GLN A 10 4.64 0.99 -6.77
N MET A 11 4.90 1.65 -5.64
CA MET A 11 6.13 2.43 -5.44
C MET A 11 7.40 1.57 -5.58
N VAL A 12 7.38 0.37 -4.99
CA VAL A 12 8.45 -0.62 -5.11
C VAL A 12 8.67 -0.99 -6.57
N SER A 13 7.61 -1.29 -7.32
CA SER A 13 7.69 -1.65 -8.74
C SER A 13 8.30 -0.52 -9.57
N TRP A 14 8.13 0.73 -9.15
CA TRP A 14 8.69 1.91 -9.81
C TRP A 14 10.13 2.21 -9.41
N GLY A 15 10.71 1.45 -8.47
CA GLY A 15 12.08 1.66 -8.03
C GLY A 15 12.22 2.66 -6.89
N VAL A 16 11.12 3.10 -6.28
CA VAL A 16 11.16 3.96 -5.10
C VAL A 16 11.77 3.18 -3.93
N GLN A 17 12.59 3.86 -3.14
CA GLN A 17 13.14 3.31 -1.91
C GLN A 17 12.04 3.24 -0.84
N VAL A 18 11.89 2.08 -0.22
CA VAL A 18 10.95 1.87 0.89
C VAL A 18 11.70 1.29 2.08
N ASN A 19 11.16 1.45 3.30
CA ASN A 19 11.59 0.68 4.45
C ASN A 19 10.99 -0.74 4.43
N ASP A 20 11.38 -1.57 5.40
CA ASP A 20 10.96 -2.96 5.56
C ASP A 20 9.44 -3.16 5.70
N TYR A 21 8.70 -2.09 6.01
CA TYR A 21 7.24 -2.08 6.14
C TYR A 21 6.52 -1.51 4.91
N GLY A 22 7.27 -1.19 3.84
CA GLY A 22 6.73 -0.66 2.59
C GLY A 22 6.45 0.85 2.57
N ASN A 23 6.90 1.59 3.59
CA ASN A 23 6.77 3.05 3.57
C ASN A 23 7.88 3.66 2.71
N ALA A 24 7.50 4.49 1.74
CA ALA A 24 8.45 5.18 0.89
C ALA A 24 9.35 6.15 1.68
N ILE A 25 10.63 6.18 1.33
CA ILE A 25 11.60 7.11 1.88
C ILE A 25 11.57 8.40 1.05
N LEU A 26 11.55 9.54 1.75
CA LEU A 26 11.53 10.86 1.16
C LEU A 26 12.87 11.58 1.40
N ASP A 27 13.24 12.47 0.49
CA ASP A 27 14.33 13.42 0.69
C ASP A 27 13.91 14.59 1.60
N ASP A 28 14.84 15.49 1.91
CA ASP A 28 14.59 16.67 2.75
C ASP A 28 13.53 17.62 2.16
N SER A 29 13.24 17.52 0.87
CA SER A 29 12.21 18.29 0.16
C SER A 29 10.86 17.57 0.10
N GLY A 30 10.76 16.37 0.67
CA GLY A 30 9.54 15.55 0.69
C GLY A 30 9.28 14.79 -0.63
N ASN A 31 10.27 14.66 -1.51
CA ASN A 31 10.14 13.89 -2.75
C ASN A 31 10.55 12.44 -2.54
N PHE A 32 9.95 11.52 -3.29
CA PHE A 32 10.35 10.12 -3.27
C PHE A 32 11.79 9.92 -3.71
N ILE A 33 12.54 9.16 -2.92
CA ILE A 33 13.89 8.73 -3.29
C ILE A 33 13.78 7.55 -4.26
N LYS A 34 14.25 7.75 -5.50
CA LYS A 34 14.35 6.72 -6.53
C LYS A 34 15.69 6.01 -6.45
N VAL A 35 15.69 4.68 -6.40
CA VAL A 35 16.92 3.90 -6.50
C VAL A 35 17.33 3.82 -7.97
N LYS A 36 18.54 4.32 -8.27
CA LYS A 36 19.06 4.39 -9.64
C LYS A 36 19.15 3.00 -10.26
N GLY A 37 18.60 2.83 -11.47
CA GLY A 37 18.68 1.58 -12.21
C GLY A 37 17.70 0.50 -11.74
N GLU A 38 16.78 0.82 -10.81
CA GLU A 38 15.75 -0.08 -10.29
C GLU A 38 14.35 0.31 -10.79
N GLY A 39 13.41 -0.63 -10.86
CA GLY A 39 12.03 -0.34 -11.25
C GLY A 39 11.88 0.14 -12.70
N VAL A 40 11.21 1.27 -12.94
CA VAL A 40 11.04 1.87 -14.29
C VAL A 40 12.36 2.51 -14.79
N THR A 41 12.46 2.84 -16.08
CA THR A 41 13.63 3.62 -16.56
C THR A 41 13.67 5.01 -15.90
N GLU A 42 14.85 5.64 -15.91
CA GLU A 42 15.00 6.98 -15.32
C GLU A 42 14.22 8.02 -16.14
N GLU A 43 14.14 7.85 -17.46
CA GLU A 43 13.34 8.70 -18.34
C GLU A 43 11.85 8.58 -18.01
N MET A 44 11.35 7.35 -17.82
CA MET A 44 9.96 7.10 -17.44
C MET A 44 9.65 7.69 -16.06
N TRP A 45 10.57 7.54 -15.10
CA TRP A 45 10.42 8.14 -13.77
C TRP A 45 10.32 9.66 -13.82
N LEU A 46 11.20 10.32 -14.60
CA LEU A 46 11.17 11.77 -14.75
C LEU A 46 9.85 12.24 -15.41
N GLU A 47 9.35 11.51 -16.41
CA GLU A 47 8.06 11.81 -17.03
C GLU A 47 6.89 11.70 -16.03
N MET A 48 6.89 10.64 -15.22
CA MET A 48 5.89 10.44 -14.15
C MET A 48 5.92 11.56 -13.10
N VAL A 49 7.12 11.96 -12.65
CA VAL A 49 7.30 13.04 -11.68
C VAL A 49 6.85 14.38 -12.27
N ALA A 50 7.18 14.67 -13.53
CA ALA A 50 6.74 15.89 -14.20
C ALA A 50 5.21 15.94 -14.35
N TYR A 51 4.58 14.82 -14.72
CA TYR A 51 3.13 14.72 -14.80
C TYR A 51 2.47 14.92 -13.44
N ALA A 52 3.00 14.31 -12.38
CA ALA A 52 2.49 14.50 -11.02
C ALA A 52 2.62 15.97 -10.58
N ALA A 53 3.74 16.62 -10.89
CA ALA A 53 3.96 18.03 -10.57
C ALA A 53 2.95 18.95 -11.27
N ASP A 54 2.64 18.72 -12.55
CA ASP A 54 1.59 19.46 -13.30
C ASP A 54 0.21 19.34 -12.64
N LYS A 55 -0.09 18.17 -12.06
CA LYS A 55 -1.35 17.92 -11.33
C LYS A 55 -1.31 18.34 -9.87
N GLY A 56 -0.18 18.83 -9.36
CA GLY A 56 0.01 19.10 -7.94
C GLY A 56 -0.07 17.85 -7.05
N TRP A 57 0.10 16.66 -7.61
CA TRP A 57 0.07 15.40 -6.87
C TRP A 57 1.36 15.19 -6.08
N LYS A 58 1.23 14.79 -4.81
CA LYS A 58 2.33 14.51 -3.89
C LYS A 58 2.03 13.27 -3.05
N GLY A 59 3.06 12.59 -2.57
CA GLY A 59 2.92 11.47 -1.65
C GLY A 59 1.95 10.40 -2.17
N GLY A 60 0.93 10.05 -1.38
CA GLY A 60 -0.07 9.06 -1.74
C GLY A 60 -0.83 9.34 -3.05
N ASN A 61 -0.93 10.60 -3.49
CA ASN A 61 -1.63 10.98 -4.72
C ASN A 61 -0.93 10.48 -6.00
N TYR A 62 0.29 9.99 -5.89
CA TYR A 62 0.96 9.27 -6.97
C TYR A 62 0.22 7.97 -7.35
N LYS A 63 -0.70 7.45 -6.50
CA LYS A 63 -1.64 6.38 -6.86
C LYS A 63 -2.38 6.67 -8.17
N SER A 64 -2.69 7.94 -8.42
CA SER A 64 -3.40 8.41 -9.61
C SER A 64 -2.57 8.32 -10.89
N LEU A 65 -1.25 8.14 -10.83
CA LEU A 65 -0.40 7.95 -12.02
C LEU A 65 -0.60 6.58 -12.67
N ASN A 66 -1.14 5.58 -11.97
CA ASN A 66 -1.39 4.27 -12.56
C ASN A 66 -2.26 4.37 -13.82
N LEU A 67 -3.33 5.15 -13.77
CA LEU A 67 -4.26 5.27 -14.90
C LEU A 67 -3.60 5.86 -16.18
N PRO A 68 -2.91 7.02 -16.13
CA PRO A 68 -2.26 7.57 -17.33
C PRO A 68 -0.97 6.86 -17.75
N PHE A 69 -0.28 6.14 -16.84
CA PHE A 69 1.02 5.53 -17.15
C PHE A 69 0.99 4.01 -17.36
N GLU A 70 -0.05 3.29 -16.96
CA GLU A 70 -0.10 1.81 -17.09
C GLU A 70 0.28 1.31 -18.50
N PRO A 71 -0.27 1.85 -19.61
CA PRO A 71 0.14 1.42 -20.95
C PRO A 71 1.63 1.67 -21.24
N LYS A 72 2.19 2.77 -20.73
CA LYS A 72 3.61 3.12 -20.91
C LYS A 72 4.51 2.19 -20.10
N LEU A 73 4.11 1.89 -18.86
CA LEU A 73 4.82 0.96 -17.99
C LEU A 73 4.84 -0.46 -18.58
N MET A 74 3.70 -0.91 -19.12
CA MET A 74 3.56 -2.20 -19.80
C MET A 74 4.25 -2.23 -21.17
N GLY A 75 4.45 -1.06 -21.80
CA GLY A 75 5.19 -0.89 -23.05
C GLY A 75 6.71 -0.83 -22.89
N GLN A 76 7.24 -0.80 -21.66
CA GLN A 76 8.69 -0.80 -21.45
C GLN A 76 9.33 -2.12 -21.94
N PRO A 77 10.64 -2.09 -22.29
CA PRO A 77 11.38 -3.28 -22.66
C PRO A 77 11.23 -4.40 -21.63
N LYS A 78 11.31 -5.65 -22.10
CA LYS A 78 11.03 -6.84 -21.27
C LYS A 78 11.90 -6.86 -20.02
N GLU A 79 13.19 -6.57 -20.17
CA GLU A 79 14.17 -6.53 -19.10
C GLU A 79 13.81 -5.50 -18.00
N ILE A 80 13.19 -4.39 -18.38
CA ILE A 80 12.73 -3.37 -17.44
C ILE A 80 11.51 -3.88 -16.67
N ARG A 81 10.54 -4.48 -17.36
CA ARG A 81 9.36 -5.07 -16.71
C ARG A 81 9.72 -6.21 -15.77
N GLU A 82 10.66 -7.08 -16.17
CA GLU A 82 11.18 -8.15 -15.31
C GLU A 82 11.88 -7.60 -14.07
N ARG A 83 12.66 -6.52 -14.21
CA ARG A 83 13.25 -5.80 -13.07
C ARG A 83 12.18 -5.24 -12.12
N MET A 84 11.12 -4.61 -12.64
CA MET A 84 10.01 -4.11 -11.84
C MET A 84 9.33 -5.24 -11.04
N ILE A 85 9.06 -6.37 -11.70
CA ILE A 85 8.46 -7.57 -11.09
C ILE A 85 9.37 -8.13 -10.01
N LYS A 86 10.66 -8.33 -10.31
CA LYS A 86 11.63 -8.91 -9.39
C LYS A 86 11.77 -8.09 -8.11
N ARG A 87 11.71 -6.77 -8.23
CA ARG A 87 11.78 -5.88 -7.06
C ARG A 87 10.57 -6.01 -6.15
N VAL A 88 9.37 -6.20 -6.71
CA VAL A 88 8.15 -6.52 -5.93
C VAL A 88 8.27 -7.90 -5.27
N GLU A 89 8.73 -8.90 -6.02
CA GLU A 89 8.97 -10.25 -5.52
C GLU A 89 9.93 -10.24 -4.32
N ASP A 90 11.08 -9.57 -4.45
CA ASP A 90 12.10 -9.48 -3.40
C ASP A 90 11.59 -8.77 -2.15
N PHE A 91 10.84 -7.68 -2.35
CA PHE A 91 10.22 -6.96 -1.23
C PHE A 91 9.21 -7.85 -0.49
N VAL A 92 8.30 -8.51 -1.21
CA VAL A 92 7.28 -9.38 -0.61
C VAL A 92 7.93 -10.58 0.08
N TYR A 93 8.93 -11.20 -0.54
CA TYR A 93 9.67 -12.30 0.06
C TYR A 93 10.32 -11.86 1.38
N SER A 94 11.04 -10.74 1.38
CA SER A 94 11.68 -10.24 2.60
C SER A 94 10.66 -9.88 3.68
N MET A 95 9.55 -9.22 3.31
CA MET A 95 8.48 -8.88 4.25
C MET A 95 7.89 -10.14 4.90
N LEU A 96 7.60 -11.17 4.13
CA LEU A 96 7.04 -12.42 4.66
C LEU A 96 8.08 -13.17 5.51
N VAL A 97 9.26 -13.43 4.95
CA VAL A 97 10.24 -14.33 5.56
C VAL A 97 10.98 -13.66 6.71
N ASN A 98 11.49 -12.45 6.51
CA ASN A 98 12.39 -11.78 7.45
C ASN A 98 11.67 -10.88 8.45
N ILE A 99 10.57 -10.24 8.05
CA ILE A 99 9.84 -9.29 8.91
C ILE A 99 8.71 -9.99 9.66
N PHE A 100 7.91 -10.79 8.98
CA PHE A 100 6.80 -11.54 9.60
C PHE A 100 7.21 -12.93 10.12
N ASN A 101 8.49 -13.32 9.95
CA ASN A 101 9.01 -14.62 10.37
C ASN A 101 8.23 -15.81 9.80
N ALA A 102 7.73 -15.69 8.56
CA ALA A 102 6.92 -16.70 7.90
C ALA A 102 7.76 -17.76 7.14
N LYS A 103 9.04 -17.92 7.52
CA LYS A 103 9.89 -18.94 6.92
C LYS A 103 9.31 -20.33 7.20
N ASP A 104 9.26 -21.18 6.18
CA ASP A 104 8.82 -22.58 6.28
C ASP A 104 7.37 -22.77 6.77
N THR A 105 6.50 -21.75 6.62
CA THR A 105 5.08 -21.81 7.02
C THR A 105 4.10 -22.05 5.86
N ALA A 106 4.60 -22.20 4.62
CA ALA A 106 3.75 -22.31 3.44
C ALA A 106 2.83 -23.54 3.49
N ASP A 107 3.36 -24.70 3.88
CA ASP A 107 2.59 -25.95 3.98
C ASP A 107 1.47 -25.84 5.03
N LEU A 108 1.72 -25.14 6.14
CA LEU A 108 0.72 -24.89 7.18
C LEU A 108 -0.44 -24.03 6.66
N ALA A 109 -0.14 -23.03 5.83
CA ALA A 109 -1.18 -22.18 5.22
C ALA A 109 -2.02 -22.98 4.21
N ILE A 110 -1.38 -23.83 3.39
CA ILE A 110 -2.06 -24.70 2.43
C ILE A 110 -2.97 -25.70 3.18
N GLU A 111 -2.46 -26.34 4.24
CA GLU A 111 -3.25 -27.26 5.06
C GLU A 111 -4.48 -26.57 5.65
N ALA A 112 -4.33 -25.35 6.19
CA ALA A 112 -5.43 -24.58 6.74
C ALA A 112 -6.50 -24.25 5.70
N ILE A 113 -6.11 -23.79 4.50
CA ILE A 113 -7.02 -23.48 3.39
C ILE A 113 -7.78 -24.74 2.94
N LEU A 114 -7.08 -25.85 2.78
CA LEU A 114 -7.70 -27.11 2.36
C LEU A 114 -8.66 -27.65 3.42
N LYS A 115 -8.30 -27.57 4.71
CA LYS A 115 -9.15 -27.98 5.82
C LYS A 115 -10.42 -27.15 5.92
N ALA A 116 -10.33 -25.84 5.66
CA ALA A 116 -11.48 -24.95 5.62
C ALA A 116 -12.29 -25.06 4.31
N ASN A 117 -11.69 -25.64 3.26
CA ASN A 117 -12.21 -25.62 1.89
C ASN A 117 -12.59 -24.21 1.41
N SER A 118 -11.80 -23.22 1.83
CA SER A 118 -12.01 -21.79 1.56
C SER A 118 -10.72 -21.01 1.81
N PHE A 119 -10.54 -19.88 1.15
CA PHE A 119 -9.50 -18.90 1.52
C PHE A 119 -9.94 -18.02 2.70
N ASP A 120 -11.24 -17.95 2.96
CA ASP A 120 -11.81 -17.21 4.08
C ASP A 120 -11.72 -18.07 5.35
N MET A 121 -10.82 -17.68 6.25
CA MET A 121 -10.59 -18.33 7.54
C MET A 121 -11.57 -17.85 8.64
N GLY A 122 -12.47 -16.94 8.30
CA GLY A 122 -13.34 -16.27 9.26
C GLY A 122 -12.58 -15.31 10.20
N PRO A 123 -13.31 -14.68 11.13
CA PRO A 123 -12.71 -13.72 12.04
C PRO A 123 -11.82 -14.42 13.08
N LYS A 124 -10.64 -13.84 13.33
CA LYS A 124 -9.72 -14.30 14.38
C LYS A 124 -10.16 -13.90 15.80
N ALA A 125 -11.06 -12.93 15.90
CA ALA A 125 -11.57 -12.39 17.16
C ALA A 125 -13.08 -12.51 17.19
N THR A 126 -13.63 -12.68 18.39
CA THR A 126 -15.07 -12.56 18.62
C THR A 126 -15.43 -11.14 18.99
N MET A 127 -16.70 -10.80 18.79
CA MET A 127 -17.26 -9.55 19.27
C MET A 127 -17.05 -9.44 20.78
N VAL A 128 -16.34 -8.38 21.20
CA VAL A 128 -16.00 -8.12 22.60
C VAL A 128 -16.91 -7.06 23.23
N GLU A 129 -17.55 -6.23 22.41
CA GLU A 129 -18.48 -5.21 22.87
C GLU A 129 -19.92 -5.68 22.71
N ASP A 130 -20.80 -5.21 23.60
CA ASP A 130 -22.23 -5.51 23.51
C ASP A 130 -22.85 -4.77 22.29
N PRO A 131 -23.46 -5.48 21.32
CA PRO A 131 -24.14 -4.83 20.18
C PRO A 131 -25.15 -3.77 20.59
N THR A 132 -25.81 -3.95 21.74
CA THR A 132 -26.82 -3.01 22.23
C THR A 132 -26.23 -1.67 22.66
N GLU A 133 -24.91 -1.61 22.89
CA GLU A 133 -24.13 -0.40 23.09
C GLU A 133 -23.86 0.36 21.78
N TRP A 134 -24.11 -0.25 20.61
CA TRP A 134 -23.86 0.32 19.28
C TRP A 134 -25.17 0.58 18.49
N SER A 135 -26.26 0.88 19.19
CA SER A 135 -27.48 1.39 18.56
C SER A 135 -27.30 2.81 18.04
N GLU A 136 -28.07 3.21 17.02
CA GLU A 136 -28.03 4.57 16.46
C GLU A 136 -28.18 5.65 17.56
N ALA A 137 -29.11 5.44 18.51
CA ALA A 137 -29.34 6.36 19.61
C ALA A 137 -28.11 6.55 20.49
N LYS A 138 -27.47 5.45 20.92
CA LYS A 138 -26.24 5.50 21.73
C LYS A 138 -25.04 6.06 20.95
N ILE A 139 -24.95 5.78 19.65
CA ILE A 139 -23.92 6.38 18.79
C ILE A 139 -24.09 7.91 18.74
N ARG A 140 -25.31 8.41 18.54
CA ARG A 140 -25.61 9.86 18.54
C ARG A 140 -25.33 10.51 19.89
N GLU A 141 -25.72 9.84 20.98
CA GLU A 141 -25.42 10.28 22.34
C GLU A 141 -23.92 10.43 22.56
N ARG A 142 -23.12 9.39 22.24
CA ARG A 142 -21.65 9.44 22.36
C ARG A 142 -21.03 10.52 21.46
N ALA A 143 -21.51 10.65 20.23
CA ALA A 143 -21.00 11.64 19.28
C ALA A 143 -21.20 13.08 19.77
N ALA A 144 -22.26 13.37 20.54
CA ALA A 144 -22.49 14.69 21.12
C ALA A 144 -21.42 15.10 22.15
N PHE A 145 -20.72 14.13 22.75
CA PHE A 145 -19.61 14.39 23.67
C PHE A 145 -18.25 14.51 22.97
N LEU A 146 -18.16 14.23 21.66
CA LEU A 146 -16.93 14.41 20.90
C LEU A 146 -16.70 15.90 20.65
N THR A 147 -15.64 16.46 21.22
CA THR A 147 -15.12 17.77 20.83
C THR A 147 -14.39 17.65 19.51
N THR A 148 -14.98 18.16 18.43
CA THR A 148 -14.37 18.13 17.09
C THR A 148 -13.45 19.34 16.90
N ASP A 149 -12.16 19.12 16.68
CA ASP A 149 -11.20 20.16 16.25
C ASP A 149 -11.28 20.43 14.73
N LYS A 150 -11.98 19.56 13.98
CA LYS A 150 -12.17 19.64 12.54
C LYS A 150 -13.65 19.84 12.19
N GLY A 151 -13.93 20.82 11.33
CA GLY A 151 -15.26 21.12 10.81
C GLY A 151 -15.71 20.11 9.72
N PRO A 152 -16.86 20.37 9.06
CA PRO A 152 -17.42 19.48 8.04
C PRO A 152 -16.59 19.37 6.75
N ALA A 153 -15.53 20.18 6.62
CA ALA A 153 -14.62 20.12 5.50
C ALA A 153 -13.54 19.05 5.75
N GLY A 154 -13.55 18.00 4.94
CA GLY A 154 -12.54 16.96 4.89
C GLY A 154 -12.61 16.23 3.55
N ASP A 155 -11.46 15.82 3.05
CA ASP A 155 -11.39 14.85 1.96
C ASP A 155 -11.53 13.45 2.58
N PHE A 156 -12.60 12.75 2.22
CA PHE A 156 -12.95 11.42 2.74
C PHE A 156 -12.84 10.32 1.67
N ASP A 157 -12.24 10.62 0.51
CA ASP A 157 -12.11 9.68 -0.63
C ASP A 157 -10.93 8.68 -0.46
N ASP A 158 -10.38 8.55 0.74
CA ASP A 158 -9.21 7.71 1.05
C ASP A 158 -9.57 6.36 1.70
#